data_AF-A0A0P7ATT3-F1
#
_entry.id   AF-A0A0P7ATT3-F1
#
_cell.length_a   1.000
_cell.length_b   1.000
_cell.length_c   1.000
_cell.angle_alpha   90.00
_cell.angle_beta   90.00
_cell.angle_gamma   90.00
#
_symmetry.space_group_name_H-M   'P 1'
#
loop_
_entity.id
_entity.type
_entity.pdbx_description
1 polymer ?
#
loop_
_entity_poly.entity_id
_entity_poly.type
_entity_poly.pdbx_seq_one_letter_code
_entity_poly.pdbx_strand_id
1 'polypeptide(L)'
;MGVRWLLNFGLLALPIGVTLGVLMGIQQHRVSSGQSPLFQDNSVTHEYSCAKSDGIVPPTKGQEYTLNPNQWGWNKGEDGELCIYVDKNNNKTYATNTTAPLWSVTWDYPRGPIDAPVHAFPNIKVEDVFPLQVADMNKINIDFKWNYGVGKNASKTTDVDKLIDTADMNANVAMDMFLDSDKTKAGESTKASHEVMVWFATIGTATQPLGLTVDEELQPAIHNMTIDSTKFGLWMANNSNDQVVLTWMSYDVTTEFSGNLWPLVDYVMTADEKYYPSKTDYMGYMSWGTEAYSANRALRRNIAIGYEPHVHHSRIHQSHLHASRHSALEPQLQSTQIHQIADLNLARSDGGLQAARRRARR
;
A
#
# COMPACT_ATOMS: atom_id res chain seq x y z
N MET A 1 -63.94 -29.89 -6.78
CA MET A 1 -62.61 -29.70 -6.15
C MET A 1 -62.75 -28.74 -4.98
N GLY A 2 -63.40 -29.18 -3.90
CA GLY A 2 -63.90 -28.30 -2.83
C GLY A 2 -63.53 -28.81 -1.44
N VAL A 3 -63.32 -27.87 -0.52
CA VAL A 3 -63.12 -27.98 0.94
C VAL A 3 -61.97 -28.87 1.43
N ARG A 4 -61.82 -30.12 0.95
CA ARG A 4 -60.69 -31.01 1.30
C ARG A 4 -59.33 -30.45 0.88
N TRP A 5 -59.28 -29.75 -0.26
CA TRP A 5 -58.05 -29.12 -0.73
C TRP A 5 -57.67 -27.91 0.13
N LEU A 6 -58.65 -27.10 0.55
CA LEU A 6 -58.45 -25.97 1.47
C LEU A 6 -58.04 -26.43 2.87
N LEU A 7 -58.63 -27.50 3.39
CA LEU A 7 -58.24 -28.10 4.67
C LEU A 7 -56.82 -28.66 4.63
N ASN A 8 -56.46 -29.40 3.59
CA ASN A 8 -55.10 -29.92 3.43
C ASN A 8 -54.07 -28.80 3.24
N PHE A 9 -54.40 -27.77 2.46
CA PHE A 9 -53.54 -26.60 2.28
C PHE A 9 -53.39 -25.80 3.58
N GLY A 10 -54.47 -25.59 4.33
CA GLY A 10 -54.44 -24.91 5.64
C GLY A 10 -53.63 -25.69 6.68
N LEU A 11 -53.81 -27.01 6.76
CA LEU A 11 -53.06 -27.88 7.66
C LEU A 11 -51.55 -27.93 7.31
N LEU A 12 -51.18 -27.67 6.06
CA LEU A 12 -49.78 -27.54 5.64
C LEU A 12 -49.22 -26.13 5.88
N ALA A 13 -50.00 -25.10 5.57
CA ALA A 13 -49.56 -23.71 5.63
C ALA A 13 -49.43 -23.19 7.08
N LEU A 14 -50.30 -23.63 7.98
CA LEU A 14 -50.34 -23.17 9.37
C LEU A 14 -49.05 -23.51 10.15
N PRO A 15 -48.53 -24.75 10.15
CA PRO A 15 -47.26 -25.05 10.82
C PRO A 15 -46.09 -24.27 10.20
N ILE A 16 -46.03 -24.11 8.87
CA ILE A 16 -44.99 -23.33 8.20
C ILE A 16 -45.02 -21.86 8.65
N GLY A 17 -46.21 -21.26 8.67
CA GLY A 17 -46.41 -19.87 9.11
C GLY A 17 -46.03 -19.65 10.57
N VAL A 18 -46.40 -20.58 11.47
CA VAL A 18 -46.03 -20.51 12.89
C VAL A 18 -44.50 -20.63 13.05
N THR A 19 -43.84 -21.55 12.36
CA THR A 19 -42.38 -21.70 12.42
C THR A 19 -41.67 -20.45 11.92
N LEU A 20 -42.07 -19.89 10.78
CA LEU A 20 -41.49 -18.64 10.26
C LEU A 20 -41.72 -17.46 11.21
N GLY A 21 -42.92 -17.34 11.79
CA GLY A 21 -43.24 -16.29 12.76
C GLY A 21 -42.38 -16.37 14.03
N VAL A 22 -42.17 -17.58 14.57
CA VAL A 22 -41.28 -17.80 15.71
C VAL A 22 -39.84 -17.45 15.37
N LEU A 23 -39.34 -17.90 14.20
CA LEU A 23 -37.97 -17.63 13.77
C LEU A 23 -37.71 -16.13 13.56
N MET A 24 -38.65 -15.41 12.94
CA MET A 24 -38.58 -13.95 12.79
C MET A 24 -38.65 -13.24 14.14
N GLY A 25 -39.50 -13.70 15.07
CA GLY A 25 -39.59 -13.17 16.42
C GLY A 25 -38.29 -13.32 17.22
N ILE A 26 -37.65 -14.51 17.16
CA ILE A 26 -36.36 -14.73 17.82
C ILE A 26 -35.26 -13.89 17.15
N GLN A 27 -35.23 -13.82 15.81
CA GLN A 27 -34.30 -12.95 15.08
C GLN A 27 -34.40 -11.50 15.55
N GLN A 28 -35.62 -10.95 15.63
CA GLN A 28 -35.83 -9.57 16.06
C GLN A 28 -35.43 -9.35 17.53
N HIS A 29 -35.75 -10.30 18.42
CA HIS A 29 -35.31 -10.24 19.80
C HIS A 29 -33.78 -10.22 19.90
N ARG A 30 -33.09 -11.07 19.14
CA ARG A 30 -31.62 -11.14 19.11
C ARG A 30 -31.01 -9.81 18.65
N VAL A 31 -31.51 -9.24 17.55
CA VAL A 31 -31.08 -7.93 17.05
C VAL A 31 -31.29 -6.84 18.11
N SER A 32 -32.46 -6.81 18.78
CA SER A 32 -32.76 -5.81 19.82
C SER A 32 -31.93 -5.95 21.10
N SER A 33 -31.38 -7.14 21.37
CA SER A 33 -30.58 -7.45 22.57
C SER A 33 -29.09 -7.44 22.31
N GLY A 34 -28.65 -7.03 21.11
CA GLY A 34 -27.24 -7.03 20.71
C GLY A 34 -26.67 -8.43 20.47
N GLN A 35 -27.51 -9.47 20.41
CA GLN A 35 -27.08 -10.82 20.08
C GLN A 35 -26.91 -10.99 18.57
N SER A 36 -25.96 -11.83 18.16
CA SER A 36 -25.74 -12.18 16.75
C SER A 36 -27.01 -12.71 16.09
N PRO A 37 -27.44 -12.20 14.93
CA PRO A 37 -28.62 -12.70 14.24
C PRO A 37 -28.55 -14.20 13.95
N LEU A 38 -29.68 -14.90 14.04
CA LEU A 38 -29.88 -16.32 13.71
C LEU A 38 -29.58 -16.61 12.24
N PHE A 39 -29.95 -15.69 11.36
CA PHE A 39 -29.67 -15.78 9.93
C PHE A 39 -28.66 -14.70 9.58
N GLN A 40 -27.42 -15.12 9.35
CA GLN A 40 -26.36 -14.27 8.79
C GLN A 40 -25.95 -14.86 7.45
N ASP A 41 -25.94 -14.00 6.45
CA ASP A 41 -25.38 -14.36 5.16
C ASP A 41 -23.86 -14.23 5.23
N ASN A 42 -23.20 -15.36 5.43
CA ASN A 42 -21.73 -15.48 5.44
C ASN A 42 -21.18 -15.86 4.06
N SER A 43 -21.98 -15.75 2.99
CA SER A 43 -21.50 -16.01 1.63
C SER A 43 -20.54 -14.90 1.18
N VAL A 44 -19.68 -15.29 0.24
CA VAL A 44 -18.79 -14.39 -0.50
C VAL A 44 -19.46 -14.11 -1.84
N THR A 45 -19.57 -12.84 -2.20
CA THR A 45 -20.01 -12.39 -3.52
C THR A 45 -18.84 -11.82 -4.29
N HIS A 46 -18.83 -12.03 -5.61
CA HIS A 46 -17.77 -11.54 -6.49
C HIS A 46 -18.29 -10.34 -7.28
N GLU A 47 -17.57 -9.23 -7.21
CA GLU A 47 -17.81 -8.05 -8.04
C GLU A 47 -16.60 -7.80 -8.95
N TYR A 48 -16.81 -7.24 -10.13
CA TYR A 48 -15.71 -6.90 -11.03
C TYR A 48 -16.00 -5.59 -11.76
N SER A 49 -14.93 -4.88 -12.11
CA SER A 49 -14.99 -3.63 -12.88
C SER A 49 -13.88 -3.61 -13.91
N CYS A 50 -14.23 -3.34 -15.16
CA CYS A 50 -13.27 -3.10 -16.25
C CYS A 50 -13.29 -1.63 -16.69
N ALA A 51 -13.94 -0.76 -15.90
CA ALA A 51 -14.04 0.66 -16.21
C ALA A 51 -12.67 1.33 -16.08
N LYS A 52 -12.51 2.51 -16.70
CA LYS A 52 -11.26 3.28 -16.61
C LYS A 52 -10.94 3.65 -15.16
N SER A 53 -11.93 4.11 -14.40
CA SER A 53 -11.75 4.65 -13.04
C SER A 53 -12.85 4.29 -12.04
N ASP A 54 -13.86 3.49 -12.42
CA ASP A 54 -14.94 3.15 -11.49
C ASP A 54 -14.46 2.11 -10.49
N GLY A 55 -14.19 2.58 -9.26
CA GLY A 55 -13.75 1.75 -8.15
C GLY A 55 -14.88 0.95 -7.50
N ILE A 56 -14.51 -0.18 -6.90
CA ILE A 56 -15.38 -1.01 -6.07
C ILE A 56 -15.09 -0.66 -4.61
N VAL A 57 -16.14 -0.41 -3.82
CA VAL A 57 -16.04 -0.15 -2.37
C VAL A 57 -16.71 -1.31 -1.62
N PRO A 58 -15.96 -2.33 -1.20
CA PRO A 58 -16.52 -3.47 -0.48
C PRO A 58 -17.04 -3.04 0.89
N PRO A 59 -18.27 -3.46 1.26
CA PRO A 59 -18.80 -3.10 2.56
C PRO A 59 -17.99 -3.80 3.66
N THR A 60 -17.66 -3.05 4.71
CA THR A 60 -16.84 -3.50 5.83
C THR A 60 -17.36 -2.92 7.15
N LYS A 61 -17.03 -3.57 8.27
CA LYS A 61 -17.21 -3.01 9.63
C LYS A 61 -15.91 -2.40 10.19
N GLY A 62 -14.82 -2.57 9.46
CA GLY A 62 -13.49 -2.09 9.81
C GLY A 62 -13.05 -0.93 8.93
N GLN A 63 -11.77 -0.91 8.58
CA GLN A 63 -11.14 0.02 7.65
C GLN A 63 -11.78 -0.08 6.26
N GLU A 64 -12.18 1.07 5.72
CA GLU A 64 -12.73 1.20 4.36
C GLU A 64 -11.62 1.25 3.31
N TYR A 65 -11.92 0.65 2.15
CA TYR A 65 -11.03 0.58 1.01
C TYR A 65 -11.78 0.80 -0.28
N THR A 66 -11.13 1.46 -1.23
CA THR A 66 -11.59 1.55 -2.62
C THR A 66 -10.63 0.80 -3.53
N LEU A 67 -11.15 -0.16 -4.30
CA LEU A 67 -10.39 -0.94 -5.26
C LEU A 67 -10.62 -0.41 -6.67
N ASN A 68 -9.60 0.19 -7.26
CA ASN A 68 -9.70 0.95 -8.50
C ASN A 68 -8.98 0.23 -9.65
N PRO A 69 -9.63 0.04 -10.82
CA PRO A 69 -8.93 -0.38 -12.04
C PRO A 69 -7.84 0.60 -12.48
N ASN A 70 -8.11 1.91 -12.30
CA ASN A 70 -7.20 3.04 -12.51
C ASN A 70 -6.36 2.96 -13.81
N GLN A 71 -7.04 2.86 -14.95
CA GLN A 71 -6.45 2.79 -16.30
C GLN A 71 -6.11 4.20 -16.83
N TRP A 72 -5.35 4.98 -16.06
CA TRP A 72 -5.14 6.41 -16.32
C TRP A 72 -4.39 6.68 -17.63
N GLY A 73 -3.44 5.82 -18.00
CA GLY A 73 -2.61 5.89 -19.20
C GLY A 73 -3.22 5.22 -20.44
N TRP A 74 -4.47 4.77 -20.36
CA TRP A 74 -5.18 4.11 -21.47
C TRP A 74 -6.50 4.82 -21.80
N ASN A 75 -6.87 4.88 -23.07
CA ASN A 75 -8.13 5.45 -23.52
C ASN A 75 -9.02 4.42 -24.22
N LYS A 76 -10.34 4.60 -24.07
CA LYS A 76 -11.33 3.72 -24.69
C LYS A 76 -11.13 3.65 -26.21
N GLY A 77 -10.84 2.46 -26.70
CA GLY A 77 -10.61 2.19 -28.13
C GLY A 77 -9.14 1.93 -28.48
N GLU A 78 -8.22 2.21 -27.57
CA GLU A 78 -6.83 1.73 -27.67
C GLU A 78 -6.76 0.23 -27.38
N ASP A 79 -5.70 -0.41 -27.86
CA ASP A 79 -5.45 -1.83 -27.61
C ASP A 79 -5.15 -2.08 -26.13
N GLY A 80 -5.63 -3.21 -25.62
CA GLY A 80 -5.47 -3.64 -24.23
C GLY A 80 -6.73 -3.50 -23.39
N GLU A 81 -6.80 -4.26 -22.31
CA GLU A 81 -7.89 -4.21 -21.34
C GLU A 81 -7.39 -4.52 -19.93
N LEU A 82 -8.13 -4.04 -18.93
CA LEU A 82 -7.94 -4.41 -17.54
C LEU A 82 -9.28 -4.59 -16.84
N CYS A 83 -9.36 -5.61 -15.99
CA CYS A 83 -10.49 -5.84 -15.10
C CYS A 83 -9.98 -6.16 -13.69
N ILE A 84 -10.56 -5.51 -12.69
CA ILE A 84 -10.40 -5.85 -11.28
C ILE A 84 -11.56 -6.74 -10.83
N TYR A 85 -11.30 -7.69 -9.94
CA TYR A 85 -12.24 -8.62 -9.33
C TYR A 85 -12.11 -8.52 -7.81
N VAL A 86 -13.20 -8.53 -7.07
CA VAL A 86 -13.19 -8.33 -5.62
C VAL A 86 -14.16 -9.28 -4.93
N ASP A 87 -13.67 -9.97 -3.90
CA ASP A 87 -14.44 -10.86 -3.05
C ASP A 87 -15.01 -10.05 -1.87
N LYS A 88 -16.33 -9.93 -1.83
CA LYS A 88 -17.06 -9.19 -0.79
C LYS A 88 -17.73 -10.17 0.16
N ASN A 89 -17.46 -10.02 1.45
CA ASN A 89 -18.15 -10.80 2.47
C ASN A 89 -19.51 -10.16 2.79
N ASN A 90 -20.62 -10.87 2.60
CA ASN A 90 -21.97 -10.31 2.80
C ASN A 90 -22.23 -9.91 4.27
N ASN A 91 -21.52 -10.53 5.22
CA ASN A 91 -21.54 -10.19 6.64
C ASN A 91 -20.65 -8.98 7.01
N LYS A 92 -19.90 -8.43 6.02
CA LYS A 92 -19.01 -7.26 6.14
C LYS A 92 -17.84 -7.44 7.11
N THR A 93 -17.47 -8.67 7.43
CA THR A 93 -16.37 -8.97 8.36
C THR A 93 -15.22 -9.62 7.62
N TYR A 94 -14.00 -9.19 7.91
CA TYR A 94 -12.74 -9.76 7.42
C TYR A 94 -11.92 -10.28 8.62
N ALA A 95 -10.73 -10.85 8.36
CA ALA A 95 -9.92 -11.50 9.40
C ALA A 95 -9.62 -10.57 10.59
N THR A 96 -9.38 -9.29 10.32
CA THR A 96 -9.22 -8.22 11.31
C THR A 96 -10.06 -6.99 10.93
N ASN A 97 -10.09 -5.99 11.82
CA ASN A 97 -10.71 -4.69 11.52
C ASN A 97 -9.94 -3.87 10.47
N THR A 98 -8.72 -4.27 10.10
CA THR A 98 -7.95 -3.62 9.05
C THR A 98 -7.77 -4.52 7.84
N THR A 99 -8.23 -5.78 7.87
CA THR A 99 -8.02 -6.68 6.74
C THR A 99 -8.83 -6.24 5.53
N ALA A 100 -8.15 -6.06 4.39
CA ALA A 100 -8.79 -5.78 3.11
C ALA A 100 -9.48 -7.03 2.52
N PRO A 101 -10.50 -6.86 1.67
CA PRO A 101 -11.05 -7.95 0.88
C PRO A 101 -9.99 -8.54 -0.06
N LEU A 102 -10.15 -9.82 -0.39
CA LEU A 102 -9.36 -10.41 -1.47
C LEU A 102 -9.81 -9.82 -2.80
N TRP A 103 -8.86 -9.55 -3.68
CA TRP A 103 -9.14 -9.01 -5.00
C TRP A 103 -8.14 -9.51 -6.02
N SER A 104 -8.40 -9.36 -7.30
CA SER A 104 -7.49 -9.75 -8.36
C SER A 104 -7.59 -8.83 -9.57
N VAL A 105 -6.53 -8.74 -10.38
CA VAL A 105 -6.55 -7.95 -11.61
C VAL A 105 -6.02 -8.74 -12.78
N THR A 106 -6.84 -8.81 -13.83
CA THR A 106 -6.46 -9.30 -15.15
C THR A 106 -6.16 -8.12 -16.05
N TRP A 107 -5.05 -8.15 -16.78
CA TRP A 107 -4.74 -7.09 -17.73
C TRP A 107 -3.87 -7.57 -18.88
N ASP A 108 -4.00 -6.90 -20.03
CA ASP A 108 -3.05 -6.95 -21.12
C ASP A 108 -2.92 -5.56 -21.75
N TYR A 109 -1.69 -5.13 -22.01
CA TYR A 109 -1.46 -3.87 -22.70
C TYR A 109 -0.32 -4.05 -23.70
N PRO A 110 -0.40 -3.43 -24.89
CA PRO A 110 0.74 -3.33 -25.77
C PRO A 110 1.86 -2.54 -25.08
N ARG A 111 3.05 -2.54 -25.68
CA ARG A 111 4.14 -1.69 -25.18
C ARG A 111 3.78 -0.22 -25.35
N GLY A 112 3.80 0.53 -24.25
CA GLY A 112 3.57 1.97 -24.23
C GLY A 112 4.74 2.77 -24.80
N PRO A 113 4.55 4.09 -25.00
CA PRO A 113 5.62 4.98 -25.42
C PRO A 113 6.68 5.14 -24.32
N ILE A 114 7.91 5.49 -24.70
CA ILE A 114 9.06 5.54 -23.77
C ILE A 114 8.88 6.62 -22.69
N ASP A 115 8.20 7.70 -23.00
CA ASP A 115 7.95 8.85 -22.12
C ASP A 115 6.75 8.66 -21.16
N ALA A 116 5.85 7.72 -21.46
CA ALA A 116 4.70 7.38 -20.62
C ALA A 116 4.32 5.89 -20.76
N PRO A 117 5.15 4.96 -20.27
CA PRO A 117 5.00 3.53 -20.56
C PRO A 117 3.91 2.81 -19.73
N VAL A 118 3.42 3.44 -18.66
CA VAL A 118 2.41 2.86 -17.75
C VAL A 118 1.00 3.11 -18.27
N HIS A 119 0.19 2.06 -18.38
CA HIS A 119 -1.20 2.17 -18.84
C HIS A 119 -2.19 2.27 -17.67
N ALA A 120 -1.89 1.61 -16.57
CA ALA A 120 -2.79 1.53 -15.42
C ALA A 120 -2.03 1.31 -14.12
N PHE A 121 -2.62 1.75 -13.02
CA PHE A 121 -2.18 1.40 -11.67
C PHE A 121 -3.34 0.82 -10.86
N PRO A 122 -3.84 -0.39 -11.19
CA PRO A 122 -4.89 -1.02 -10.41
C PRO A 122 -4.46 -1.21 -8.96
N ASN A 123 -5.23 -0.68 -8.04
CA ASN A 123 -4.83 -0.56 -6.65
C ASN A 123 -5.98 -0.76 -5.67
N ILE A 124 -5.63 -1.01 -4.42
CA ILE A 124 -6.47 -0.75 -3.27
C ILE A 124 -6.01 0.54 -2.61
N LYS A 125 -6.94 1.46 -2.37
CA LYS A 125 -6.73 2.73 -1.70
C LYS A 125 -7.32 2.66 -0.30
N VAL A 126 -6.58 3.18 0.69
CA VAL A 126 -7.08 3.33 2.07
C VAL A 126 -7.97 4.56 2.15
N GLU A 127 -9.19 4.40 2.66
CA GLU A 127 -10.16 5.50 2.84
C GLU A 127 -10.26 5.98 4.29
N ASP A 128 -10.89 7.12 4.54
CA ASP A 128 -11.26 7.65 5.87
C ASP A 128 -10.13 7.89 6.90
N VAL A 129 -8.87 7.69 6.51
CA VAL A 129 -7.68 7.92 7.37
C VAL A 129 -6.89 9.16 6.93
N PHE A 130 -6.95 9.50 5.64
CA PHE A 130 -6.21 10.60 5.04
C PHE A 130 -7.16 11.75 4.66
N PRO A 131 -6.66 12.99 4.55
CA PRO A 131 -5.27 13.44 4.74
C PRO A 131 -4.85 13.64 6.20
N LEU A 132 -3.62 13.23 6.51
CA LEU A 132 -2.99 13.31 7.83
C LEU A 132 -1.61 13.96 7.73
N GLN A 133 -1.24 14.78 8.72
CA GLN A 133 0.11 15.35 8.75
C GLN A 133 1.13 14.25 9.05
N VAL A 134 2.23 14.22 8.31
CA VAL A 134 3.27 13.19 8.43
C VAL A 134 3.83 13.12 9.86
N ALA A 135 3.94 14.27 10.54
CA ALA A 135 4.35 14.34 11.95
C ALA A 135 3.48 13.51 12.92
N ASP A 136 2.22 13.24 12.57
CA ASP A 136 1.29 12.46 13.39
C ASP A 136 1.37 10.95 13.11
N MET A 137 2.20 10.53 12.15
CA MET A 137 2.44 9.13 11.79
C MET A 137 3.71 8.60 12.45
N ASN A 138 3.70 7.31 12.81
CA ASN A 138 4.89 6.64 13.35
C ASN A 138 5.05 5.18 12.87
N LYS A 139 4.08 4.66 12.12
CA LYS A 139 4.05 3.27 11.63
C LYS A 139 3.25 3.18 10.33
N ILE A 140 3.74 2.34 9.44
CA ILE A 140 3.04 1.82 8.26
C ILE A 140 3.29 0.33 8.30
N ASN A 141 2.54 -0.36 9.15
CA ASN A 141 2.60 -1.81 9.22
C ASN A 141 1.82 -2.35 8.03
N ILE A 142 2.41 -3.25 7.26
CA ILE A 142 1.77 -3.93 6.15
C ILE A 142 2.10 -5.42 6.23
N ASP A 143 1.09 -6.23 5.95
CA ASP A 143 1.21 -7.66 5.70
C ASP A 143 0.58 -7.92 4.34
N PHE A 144 1.32 -8.54 3.42
CA PHE A 144 0.77 -8.95 2.15
C PHE A 144 1.44 -10.20 1.60
N LYS A 145 0.69 -10.84 0.70
CA LYS A 145 1.20 -11.84 -0.24
C LYS A 145 0.56 -11.61 -1.59
N TRP A 146 1.37 -11.59 -2.65
CA TRP A 146 0.89 -11.47 -4.02
C TRP A 146 1.55 -12.51 -4.94
N ASN A 147 0.88 -12.81 -6.05
CA ASN A 147 1.43 -13.65 -7.10
C ASN A 147 1.08 -13.11 -8.48
N TYR A 148 2.04 -13.22 -9.40
CA TYR A 148 1.82 -13.04 -10.82
C TYR A 148 1.85 -14.39 -11.55
N GLY A 149 1.02 -14.55 -12.57
CA GLY A 149 1.00 -15.79 -13.34
C GLY A 149 0.44 -15.66 -14.74
N VAL A 150 0.99 -16.44 -15.66
CA VAL A 150 0.62 -16.52 -17.08
C VAL A 150 -0.73 -17.26 -17.22
N GLY A 151 -1.72 -16.64 -17.86
CA GLY A 151 -2.98 -17.27 -18.27
C GLY A 151 -4.18 -16.70 -17.51
N LYS A 152 -5.34 -17.37 -17.60
CA LYS A 152 -6.61 -16.89 -17.00
C LYS A 152 -6.85 -17.26 -15.54
N ASN A 153 -6.05 -18.19 -15.02
CA ASN A 153 -6.24 -18.76 -13.70
C ASN A 153 -5.25 -18.15 -12.72
N ALA A 154 -5.62 -18.09 -11.45
CA ALA A 154 -4.73 -17.61 -10.40
C ALA A 154 -3.52 -18.52 -10.28
N SER A 155 -2.32 -17.93 -10.24
CA SER A 155 -1.10 -18.66 -9.93
C SER A 155 -0.86 -18.69 -8.43
N LYS A 156 -0.28 -19.79 -7.95
CA LYS A 156 0.10 -19.94 -6.53
C LYS A 156 1.49 -19.37 -6.23
N THR A 157 2.29 -19.14 -7.27
CA THR A 157 3.67 -18.65 -7.18
C THR A 157 3.96 -17.68 -8.32
N THR A 158 4.89 -16.76 -8.10
CA THR A 158 5.47 -15.92 -9.16
C THR A 158 6.71 -16.59 -9.74
N ASP A 159 6.73 -16.80 -11.05
CA ASP A 159 7.88 -17.30 -11.82
C ASP A 159 8.31 -16.21 -12.79
N VAL A 160 9.25 -15.37 -12.35
CA VAL A 160 9.67 -14.13 -13.04
C VAL A 160 10.17 -14.41 -14.45
N ASP A 161 11.02 -15.42 -14.61
CA ASP A 161 11.57 -15.81 -15.91
C ASP A 161 10.45 -16.19 -16.87
N LYS A 162 9.47 -16.98 -16.42
CA LYS A 162 8.31 -17.33 -17.24
C LYS A 162 7.45 -16.11 -17.58
N LEU A 163 7.33 -15.11 -16.70
CA LEU A 163 6.62 -13.86 -17.03
C LEU A 163 7.33 -13.12 -18.15
N ILE A 164 8.66 -13.03 -18.11
CA ILE A 164 9.44 -12.33 -19.12
C ILE A 164 9.42 -13.12 -20.43
N ASP A 165 9.79 -14.40 -20.39
CA ASP A 165 9.98 -15.23 -21.59
C ASP A 165 8.68 -15.52 -22.34
N THR A 166 7.58 -15.74 -21.61
CA THR A 166 6.29 -16.12 -22.22
C THR A 166 5.42 -14.92 -22.55
N ALA A 167 5.52 -13.85 -21.76
CA ALA A 167 4.59 -12.74 -21.83
C ALA A 167 5.21 -11.40 -22.22
N ASP A 168 6.54 -11.31 -22.27
CA ASP A 168 7.23 -10.01 -22.33
C ASP A 168 6.65 -9.02 -21.31
N MET A 169 6.42 -9.52 -20.10
CA MET A 169 5.70 -8.77 -19.08
C MET A 169 6.60 -7.71 -18.47
N ASN A 170 6.09 -6.47 -18.43
CA ASN A 170 6.68 -5.34 -17.74
C ASN A 170 5.65 -4.81 -16.73
N ALA A 171 5.98 -4.87 -15.44
CA ALA A 171 5.16 -4.35 -14.34
C ALA A 171 5.97 -4.27 -13.05
N ASN A 172 5.47 -3.52 -12.08
CA ASN A 172 5.95 -3.53 -10.70
C ASN A 172 4.89 -4.04 -9.72
N VAL A 173 5.21 -4.07 -8.43
CA VAL A 173 4.22 -4.12 -7.34
C VAL A 173 4.63 -3.06 -6.35
N ALA A 174 3.74 -2.12 -6.05
CA ALA A 174 4.11 -0.89 -5.36
C ALA A 174 3.06 -0.40 -4.36
N MET A 175 3.55 0.14 -3.25
CA MET A 175 2.85 1.15 -2.48
C MET A 175 3.09 2.51 -3.12
N ASP A 176 2.05 3.34 -3.15
CA ASP A 176 2.08 4.67 -3.73
C ASP A 176 1.42 5.66 -2.76
N MET A 177 2.13 6.75 -2.45
CA MET A 177 1.75 7.77 -1.47
C MET A 177 1.95 9.17 -2.04
N PHE A 178 0.93 10.02 -1.95
CA PHE A 178 1.03 11.42 -2.38
C PHE A 178 1.04 12.38 -1.20
N LEU A 179 1.95 13.36 -1.29
CA LEU A 179 2.19 14.32 -0.23
C LEU A 179 2.22 15.76 -0.72
N ASP A 180 1.68 16.66 0.11
CA ASP A 180 1.73 18.09 -0.12
C ASP A 180 1.59 18.87 1.19
N SER A 181 2.23 20.04 1.24
CA SER A 181 2.02 21.04 2.29
C SER A 181 0.56 21.50 2.39
N ASP A 182 -0.16 21.48 1.26
CA ASP A 182 -1.59 21.74 1.16
C ASP A 182 -2.38 20.43 1.34
N LYS A 183 -3.14 20.37 2.43
CA LYS A 183 -3.98 19.23 2.80
C LYS A 183 -4.93 18.77 1.68
N THR A 184 -5.43 19.68 0.84
CA THR A 184 -6.34 19.33 -0.25
C THR A 184 -5.60 18.76 -1.45
N LYS A 185 -4.46 19.35 -1.81
CA LYS A 185 -3.63 18.82 -2.91
C LYS A 185 -3.03 17.46 -2.59
N ALA A 186 -2.68 17.20 -1.34
CA ALA A 186 -2.15 15.91 -0.91
C ALA A 186 -3.11 14.74 -1.21
N GLY A 187 -4.43 15.01 -1.25
CA GLY A 187 -5.46 14.01 -1.58
C GLY A 187 -5.68 13.80 -3.08
N GLU A 188 -5.00 14.56 -3.93
CA GLU A 188 -5.14 14.52 -5.39
C GLU A 188 -3.80 14.09 -6.03
N SER A 189 -3.75 12.85 -6.53
CA SER A 189 -2.53 12.25 -7.08
C SER A 189 -1.88 13.05 -8.22
N THR A 190 -2.65 13.86 -8.95
CA THR A 190 -2.16 14.69 -10.06
C THR A 190 -1.73 16.11 -9.64
N LYS A 191 -1.97 16.50 -8.38
CA LYS A 191 -1.67 17.86 -7.87
C LYS A 191 -0.69 17.89 -6.71
N ALA A 192 -0.54 16.79 -5.98
CA ALA A 192 0.37 16.71 -4.86
C ALA A 192 1.81 17.01 -5.30
N SER A 193 2.55 17.79 -4.53
CA SER A 193 3.95 18.12 -4.86
C SER A 193 4.92 16.94 -4.90
N HIS A 194 4.65 15.88 -4.13
CA HIS A 194 5.54 14.72 -4.01
C HIS A 194 4.77 13.41 -4.13
N GLU A 195 5.46 12.41 -4.67
CA GLU A 195 5.04 11.02 -4.74
C GLU A 195 6.14 10.19 -4.08
N VAL A 196 5.78 9.37 -3.09
CA VAL A 196 6.72 8.45 -2.43
C VAL A 196 6.22 7.03 -2.66
N MET A 197 7.00 6.25 -3.41
CA MET A 197 6.66 4.88 -3.74
C MET A 197 7.56 3.89 -3.00
N VAL A 198 7.02 2.72 -2.71
CA VAL A 198 7.80 1.56 -2.25
C VAL A 198 7.49 0.38 -3.15
N TRP A 199 8.42 0.00 -4.01
CA TRP A 199 8.30 -1.11 -4.96
C TRP A 199 8.89 -2.38 -4.35
N PHE A 200 8.12 -3.46 -4.46
CA PHE A 200 8.45 -4.81 -3.98
C PHE A 200 8.77 -5.77 -5.12
N ALA A 201 8.56 -5.33 -6.36
CA ALA A 201 8.94 -6.07 -7.54
C ALA A 201 9.20 -5.11 -8.70
N THR A 202 10.18 -5.49 -9.50
CA THR A 202 10.44 -4.92 -10.83
C THR A 202 10.55 -6.09 -11.78
N ILE A 203 9.59 -6.22 -12.70
CA ILE A 203 9.51 -7.33 -13.65
C ILE A 203 9.67 -6.76 -15.05
N GLY A 204 10.57 -7.36 -15.84
CA GLY A 204 10.84 -6.91 -17.21
C GLY A 204 11.78 -5.71 -17.30
N THR A 205 12.43 -5.55 -18.46
CA THR A 205 13.49 -4.56 -18.66
C THR A 205 13.00 -3.13 -18.88
N ALA A 206 11.72 -2.97 -19.23
CA ALA A 206 11.09 -1.66 -19.42
C ALA A 206 10.47 -1.10 -18.13
N THR A 207 10.54 -1.83 -17.02
CA THR A 207 10.04 -1.39 -15.71
C THR A 207 11.19 -0.79 -14.92
N GLN A 208 11.20 0.52 -14.73
CA GLN A 208 12.27 1.22 -14.02
C GLN A 208 11.67 2.36 -13.20
N PRO A 209 12.15 2.59 -11.95
CA PRO A 209 11.76 3.76 -11.20
C PRO A 209 12.30 5.02 -11.88
N LEU A 210 11.60 6.14 -11.72
CA LEU A 210 12.10 7.43 -12.17
C LEU A 210 13.44 7.75 -11.48
N GLY A 211 14.40 8.25 -12.26
CA GLY A 211 15.76 8.54 -11.79
C GLY A 211 16.76 7.38 -11.96
N LEU A 212 16.31 6.17 -12.34
CA LEU A 212 17.20 5.11 -12.79
C LEU A 212 17.40 5.21 -14.31
N THR A 213 18.63 5.48 -14.75
CA THR A 213 19.03 5.39 -16.18
C THR A 213 19.90 4.16 -16.40
N VAL A 214 19.51 3.29 -17.33
CA VAL A 214 20.25 2.04 -17.65
C VAL A 214 21.50 2.24 -18.51
N ASP A 215 21.62 3.35 -19.24
CA ASP A 215 22.57 3.44 -20.36
C ASP A 215 23.96 4.03 -20.04
N GLU A 216 24.24 4.52 -18.84
CA GLU A 216 25.61 4.87 -18.43
C GLU A 216 25.77 4.56 -16.94
N GLU A 217 26.46 3.45 -16.62
CA GLU A 217 26.79 3.00 -15.25
C GLU A 217 25.63 3.15 -14.25
N LEU A 218 24.68 2.19 -14.24
CA LEU A 218 23.56 2.05 -13.28
C LEU A 218 23.64 3.07 -12.14
N GLN A 219 22.91 4.19 -12.26
CA GLN A 219 23.00 5.24 -11.25
C GLN A 219 22.79 4.62 -9.87
N PRO A 220 23.79 4.75 -8.97
CA PRO A 220 23.70 4.10 -7.68
C PRO A 220 22.50 4.69 -6.94
N ALA A 221 21.80 3.84 -6.20
CA ALA A 221 20.74 4.30 -5.31
C ALA A 221 21.28 5.42 -4.40
N ILE A 222 20.50 6.49 -4.25
CA ILE A 222 20.81 7.64 -3.40
C ILE A 222 21.04 7.17 -1.96
N HIS A 223 20.24 6.21 -1.52
CA HIS A 223 20.36 5.57 -0.21
C HIS A 223 19.95 4.09 -0.28
N ASN A 224 20.41 3.30 0.69
CA ASN A 224 20.07 1.89 0.82
C ASN A 224 19.54 1.61 2.23
N MET A 225 18.43 0.89 2.36
CA MET A 225 17.89 0.44 3.65
C MET A 225 17.43 -1.00 3.57
N THR A 226 17.53 -1.73 4.68
CA THR A 226 16.97 -3.08 4.80
C THR A 226 15.86 -3.07 5.83
N ILE A 227 14.65 -3.48 5.42
CA ILE A 227 13.48 -3.63 6.27
C ILE A 227 13.02 -5.07 6.17
N ASP A 228 12.94 -5.76 7.31
CA ASP A 228 12.51 -7.16 7.38
C ASP A 228 13.15 -8.06 6.30
N SER A 229 14.49 -8.08 6.27
CA SER A 229 15.31 -8.81 5.28
C SER A 229 15.18 -8.37 3.82
N THR A 230 14.29 -7.43 3.49
CA THR A 230 14.15 -6.87 2.15
C THR A 230 15.05 -5.65 2.01
N LYS A 231 15.97 -5.68 1.04
CA LYS A 231 16.88 -4.57 0.75
C LYS A 231 16.25 -3.64 -0.29
N PHE A 232 16.18 -2.35 0.02
CA PHE A 232 15.68 -1.29 -0.85
C PHE A 232 16.78 -0.31 -1.21
N GLY A 233 16.75 0.20 -2.44
CA GLY A 233 17.46 1.39 -2.88
C GLY A 233 16.51 2.54 -3.13
N LEU A 234 16.93 3.78 -2.91
CA LEU A 234 16.17 5.00 -3.19
C LEU A 234 16.63 5.65 -4.50
N TRP A 235 15.68 5.98 -5.37
CA TRP A 235 15.87 6.82 -6.56
C TRP A 235 14.92 8.02 -6.53
N MET A 236 15.28 9.08 -7.24
CA MET A 236 14.49 10.31 -7.31
C MET A 236 14.56 10.94 -8.70
N ALA A 237 13.40 11.38 -9.21
CA ALA A 237 13.31 12.29 -10.35
C ALA A 237 11.93 12.95 -10.38
N ASN A 238 11.72 13.86 -11.34
CA ASN A 238 10.42 14.48 -11.55
C ASN A 238 9.59 13.69 -12.55
N ASN A 239 8.28 13.59 -12.32
CA ASN A 239 7.34 13.08 -13.31
C ASN A 239 6.80 14.20 -14.21
N SER A 240 5.90 13.86 -15.14
CA SER A 240 5.29 14.79 -16.10
C SER A 240 4.34 15.82 -15.49
N ASN A 241 3.94 15.64 -14.21
CA ASN A 241 3.15 16.60 -13.43
C ASN A 241 4.05 17.53 -12.58
N ASP A 242 5.36 17.54 -12.83
CA ASP A 242 6.37 18.27 -12.04
C ASP A 242 6.44 17.85 -10.55
N GLN A 243 5.91 16.67 -10.22
CA GLN A 243 5.99 16.12 -8.86
C GLN A 243 7.36 15.51 -8.65
N VAL A 244 7.93 15.66 -7.45
CA VAL A 244 9.14 14.95 -7.06
C VAL A 244 8.76 13.53 -6.66
N VAL A 245 9.22 12.55 -7.44
CA VAL A 245 8.96 11.13 -7.21
C VAL A 245 10.17 10.52 -6.52
N LEU A 246 9.96 9.95 -5.33
CA LEU A 246 10.96 9.23 -4.55
C LEU A 246 10.56 7.76 -4.49
N THR A 247 11.33 6.88 -5.14
CA THR A 247 11.00 5.46 -5.22
C THR A 247 12.01 4.62 -4.45
N TRP A 248 11.54 3.97 -3.39
CA TRP A 248 12.23 2.87 -2.75
C TRP A 248 11.97 1.58 -3.52
N MET A 249 12.94 1.08 -4.28
CA MET A 249 12.80 -0.17 -5.03
C MET A 249 13.55 -1.31 -4.34
N SER A 250 12.88 -2.44 -4.13
CA SER A 250 13.53 -3.66 -3.64
C SER A 250 14.52 -4.20 -4.68
N TYR A 251 15.66 -4.71 -4.22
CA TYR A 251 16.63 -5.35 -5.12
C TYR A 251 16.16 -6.72 -5.61
N ASP A 252 15.38 -7.42 -4.80
CA ASP A 252 14.81 -8.72 -5.10
C ASP A 252 13.27 -8.64 -5.18
N VAL A 253 12.68 -9.50 -6.01
CA VAL A 253 11.22 -9.64 -6.09
C VAL A 253 10.69 -10.23 -4.78
N THR A 254 9.91 -9.44 -4.06
CA THR A 254 9.38 -9.73 -2.73
C THR A 254 7.88 -10.00 -2.82
N THR A 255 7.51 -11.28 -2.93
CA THR A 255 6.11 -11.73 -3.09
C THR A 255 5.32 -11.80 -1.78
N GLU A 256 6.02 -11.73 -0.65
CA GLU A 256 5.47 -11.82 0.70
C GLU A 256 6.30 -10.92 1.61
N PHE A 257 5.64 -10.14 2.45
CA PHE A 257 6.28 -9.23 3.40
C PHE A 257 5.34 -8.96 4.57
N SER A 258 5.88 -8.91 5.78
CA SER A 258 5.12 -8.56 6.99
C SER A 258 6.00 -7.67 7.86
N GLY A 259 5.77 -6.36 7.84
CA GLY A 259 6.67 -5.43 8.48
C GLY A 259 6.22 -3.97 8.51
N ASN A 260 7.01 -3.14 9.17
CA ASN A 260 6.79 -1.69 9.26
C ASN A 260 7.61 -0.95 8.20
N LEU A 261 6.95 -0.35 7.22
CA LEU A 261 7.58 0.46 6.16
C LEU A 261 7.85 1.92 6.57
N TRP A 262 7.37 2.35 7.74
CA TRP A 262 7.58 3.72 8.21
C TRP A 262 9.04 4.18 8.17
N PRO A 263 10.08 3.37 8.48
CA PRO A 263 11.45 3.83 8.40
C PRO A 263 11.88 4.35 7.02
N LEU A 264 11.33 3.79 5.93
CA LEU A 264 11.59 4.27 4.57
C LEU A 264 10.98 5.65 4.33
N VAL A 265 9.76 5.86 4.83
CA VAL A 265 9.05 7.14 4.74
C VAL A 265 9.71 8.16 5.66
N ASP A 266 9.99 7.83 6.92
CA ASP A 266 10.62 8.72 7.89
C ASP A 266 11.99 9.20 7.40
N TYR A 267 12.78 8.34 6.73
CA TYR A 267 14.04 8.76 6.11
C TYR A 267 13.84 9.91 5.13
N VAL A 268 12.93 9.76 4.14
CA VAL A 268 12.71 10.82 3.15
C VAL A 268 12.11 12.09 3.77
N MET A 269 11.51 12.01 4.95
CA MET A 269 10.97 13.18 5.66
C MET A 269 11.98 13.87 6.60
N THR A 270 13.11 13.21 6.90
CA THR A 270 14.08 13.65 7.91
C THR A 270 15.49 13.87 7.38
N ALA A 271 15.79 13.40 6.16
CA ALA A 271 17.12 13.54 5.56
C ALA A 271 17.55 14.99 5.33
N ASP A 272 16.62 15.97 5.42
CA ASP A 272 16.86 17.41 5.18
C ASP A 272 17.52 17.69 3.82
N GLU A 273 17.16 16.86 2.84
CA GLU A 273 17.65 16.98 1.46
C GLU A 273 16.80 17.97 0.67
N LYS A 274 17.46 18.65 -0.26
CA LYS A 274 16.79 19.58 -1.15
C LYS A 274 15.75 18.81 -1.98
N TYR A 275 14.50 19.29 -2.01
CA TYR A 275 13.36 18.71 -2.73
C TYR A 275 12.71 17.49 -2.08
N TYR A 276 13.13 17.09 -0.88
CA TYR A 276 12.43 16.05 -0.14
C TYR A 276 11.19 16.63 0.56
N PRO A 277 10.13 15.82 0.75
CA PRO A 277 9.01 16.21 1.59
C PRO A 277 9.45 16.34 3.05
N SER A 278 8.60 16.98 3.85
CA SER A 278 8.85 17.30 5.24
C SER A 278 7.82 16.67 6.16
N LYS A 279 8.14 16.56 7.45
CA LYS A 279 7.16 16.12 8.47
C LYS A 279 5.95 17.05 8.61
N THR A 280 6.06 18.29 8.13
CA THR A 280 4.94 19.23 8.15
C THR A 280 3.95 19.03 7.01
N ASP A 281 4.30 18.27 5.98
CA ASP A 281 3.41 17.97 4.86
C ASP A 281 2.30 16.98 5.28
N TYR A 282 1.24 16.95 4.48
CA TYR A 282 0.15 15.99 4.61
C TYR A 282 0.39 14.82 3.67
N MET A 283 0.26 13.59 4.18
CA MET A 283 0.00 12.42 3.35
C MET A 283 -1.51 12.38 3.11
N GLY A 284 -1.93 12.51 1.85
CA GLY A 284 -3.36 12.60 1.51
C GLY A 284 -3.91 11.41 0.74
N TYR A 285 -3.02 10.58 0.20
CA TYR A 285 -3.37 9.39 -0.54
C TYR A 285 -2.35 8.30 -0.23
N MET A 286 -2.84 7.09 0.04
CA MET A 286 -2.01 5.89 0.14
C MET A 286 -2.76 4.75 -0.51
N SER A 287 -2.12 4.10 -1.45
CA SER A 287 -2.66 2.92 -2.11
C SER A 287 -1.58 1.89 -2.38
N TRP A 288 -2.00 0.69 -2.69
CA TRP A 288 -1.11 -0.36 -3.13
C TRP A 288 -1.68 -1.07 -4.33
N GLY A 289 -0.83 -1.31 -5.31
CA GLY A 289 -1.23 -1.97 -6.52
C GLY A 289 -0.06 -2.50 -7.32
N THR A 290 -0.28 -2.51 -8.62
CA THR A 290 0.73 -2.78 -9.62
C THR A 290 0.60 -1.74 -10.71
N GLU A 291 1.71 -1.21 -11.20
CA GLU A 291 1.71 -0.48 -12.45
C GLU A 291 1.82 -1.48 -13.60
N ALA A 292 0.84 -1.45 -14.50
CA ALA A 292 0.77 -2.29 -15.69
C ALA A 292 1.40 -1.54 -16.87
N TYR A 293 2.59 -1.97 -17.29
CA TYR A 293 3.32 -1.35 -18.41
C TYR A 293 2.95 -2.08 -19.70
N SER A 294 3.26 -3.37 -19.80
CA SER A 294 2.94 -4.15 -21.00
C SER A 294 2.94 -5.65 -20.74
N ALA A 295 2.12 -6.38 -21.49
CA ALA A 295 2.15 -7.83 -21.54
C ALA A 295 1.53 -8.29 -22.87
N ASN A 296 2.12 -9.33 -23.48
CA ASN A 296 1.50 -10.06 -24.59
C ASN A 296 0.10 -10.58 -24.17
N ARG A 297 -0.89 -10.39 -25.06
CA ARG A 297 -2.35 -10.58 -24.91
C ARG A 297 -2.88 -11.91 -24.33
N ALA A 298 -2.05 -12.87 -23.97
CA ALA A 298 -2.51 -14.22 -23.62
C ALA A 298 -3.06 -14.37 -22.17
N LEU A 299 -3.02 -13.35 -21.30
CA LEU A 299 -2.81 -13.60 -19.86
C LEU A 299 -3.75 -12.80 -18.94
N ARG A 300 -4.96 -13.32 -18.70
CA ARG A 300 -5.86 -12.76 -17.67
C ARG A 300 -5.39 -13.12 -16.24
N ARG A 301 -4.46 -12.37 -15.68
CA ARG A 301 -3.80 -12.75 -14.42
C ARG A 301 -4.67 -12.45 -13.20
N ASN A 302 -4.47 -13.14 -12.08
CA ASN A 302 -5.13 -12.79 -10.82
C ASN A 302 -4.08 -12.20 -9.89
N ILE A 303 -4.25 -10.94 -9.50
CA ILE A 303 -3.42 -10.25 -8.51
C ILE A 303 -4.11 -10.30 -7.14
N ALA A 304 -4.06 -11.44 -6.46
CA ALA A 304 -4.50 -11.56 -5.07
C ALA A 304 -3.65 -10.67 -4.18
N ILE A 305 -4.21 -9.58 -3.63
CA ILE A 305 -3.56 -8.85 -2.53
C ILE A 305 -4.50 -8.77 -1.32
N GLY A 306 -4.30 -9.68 -0.37
CA GLY A 306 -4.84 -9.52 0.98
C GLY A 306 -3.90 -8.61 1.76
N TYR A 307 -4.45 -7.60 2.44
CA TYR A 307 -3.67 -6.67 3.26
C TYR A 307 -4.13 -6.68 4.70
N GLU A 308 -3.17 -6.50 5.61
CA GLU A 308 -3.42 -5.96 6.95
C GLU A 308 -2.60 -4.67 7.14
N PRO A 309 -3.07 -3.49 6.67
CA PRO A 309 -2.42 -2.25 7.04
C PRO A 309 -2.86 -1.87 8.45
N HIS A 310 -2.00 -2.10 9.45
CA HIS A 310 -2.23 -1.56 10.79
C HIS A 310 -1.74 -0.12 10.85
N VAL A 311 -2.60 0.84 10.48
CA VAL A 311 -2.35 2.25 10.79
C VAL A 311 -2.83 2.50 12.23
N HIS A 312 -1.93 2.32 13.19
CA HIS A 312 -2.21 2.72 14.58
C HIS A 312 -2.23 4.24 14.68
N HIS A 313 -3.43 4.82 14.63
CA HIS A 313 -3.66 6.14 15.20
C HIS A 313 -3.72 5.99 16.72
N SER A 314 -2.61 6.20 17.41
CA SER A 314 -2.69 6.54 18.83
C SER A 314 -3.32 7.92 18.93
N ARG A 315 -4.64 7.95 19.14
CA ARG A 315 -5.40 9.14 19.50
C ARG A 315 -4.74 9.72 20.75
N ILE A 316 -4.05 10.86 20.63
CA ILE A 316 -3.59 11.61 21.80
C ILE A 316 -4.87 12.11 22.48
N HIS A 317 -5.20 11.52 23.63
CA HIS A 317 -6.06 12.19 24.59
C HIS A 317 -5.40 13.53 24.90
N GLN A 318 -6.01 14.64 24.48
CA GLN A 318 -5.77 15.92 25.13
C GLN A 318 -6.25 15.79 26.57
N SER A 319 -5.37 15.37 27.47
CA SER A 319 -5.52 15.70 28.87
C SER A 319 -5.25 17.20 28.98
N HIS A 320 -6.33 17.97 29.12
CA HIS A 320 -6.24 19.32 29.65
C HIS A 320 -5.66 19.24 31.06
N LEU A 321 -4.33 19.31 31.18
CA LEU A 321 -3.67 19.65 32.43
C LEU A 321 -3.80 21.15 32.65
N HIS A 322 -4.92 21.55 33.24
CA HIS A 322 -4.99 22.80 33.98
C HIS A 322 -4.16 22.64 35.26
N ALA A 323 -2.87 22.94 35.18
CA ALA A 323 -2.05 23.22 36.36
C ALA A 323 -2.22 24.70 36.72
N SER A 324 -3.01 25.00 37.75
CA SER A 324 -2.96 26.30 38.45
C SER A 324 -2.37 26.11 39.85
N ARG A 325 -1.14 26.63 39.97
CA ARG A 325 -0.48 27.28 41.12
C ARG A 325 -0.83 26.86 42.55
N HIS A 326 0.21 26.42 43.27
CA HIS A 326 0.54 26.84 44.65
C HIS A 326 2.02 26.47 44.92
N SER A 327 2.94 27.44 44.88
CA SER A 327 3.57 28.13 46.02
C SER A 327 4.67 27.32 46.75
N ALA A 328 5.92 27.74 46.49
CA ALA A 328 7.10 27.86 47.36
C ALA A 328 7.44 26.76 48.40
N LEU A 329 8.66 26.22 48.29
CA LEU A 329 9.68 26.13 49.35
C LEU A 329 10.97 25.47 48.82
N GLU A 330 12.03 26.28 48.67
CA GLU A 330 13.44 25.87 48.82
C GLU A 330 13.78 25.84 50.35
N PRO A 331 14.95 25.35 50.86
CA PRO A 331 16.26 25.14 50.21
C PRO A 331 17.08 23.90 50.66
N GLN A 332 18.29 23.73 50.08
CA GLN A 332 19.61 23.33 50.65
C GLN A 332 20.40 22.37 49.72
N LEU A 333 21.47 22.83 49.05
CA LEU A 333 22.90 22.98 49.46
C LEU A 333 23.72 21.67 49.52
N GLN A 334 24.67 21.51 48.57
CA GLN A 334 26.11 21.19 48.71
C GLN A 334 26.67 20.76 47.33
N SER A 335 27.58 21.54 46.70
CA SER A 335 29.05 21.41 46.74
C SER A 335 29.51 19.98 46.39
N THR A 336 30.32 19.73 45.35
CA THR A 336 31.77 20.00 45.34
C THR A 336 32.37 19.83 43.91
N GLN A 337 33.47 20.54 43.67
CA GLN A 337 34.30 20.70 42.46
C GLN A 337 34.93 19.40 41.90
N ILE A 338 35.44 19.46 40.64
CA ILE A 338 36.88 19.30 40.28
C ILE A 338 37.14 19.78 38.84
N HIS A 339 38.29 20.45 38.69
CA HIS A 339 38.88 21.14 37.53
C HIS A 339 39.49 20.21 36.45
N GLN A 340 39.54 20.75 35.21
CA GLN A 340 40.61 20.80 34.17
C GLN A 340 41.66 19.67 34.11
N ILE A 341 42.09 19.24 32.90
CA ILE A 341 43.23 19.82 32.16
C ILE A 341 43.22 19.34 30.68
N ALA A 342 43.68 20.24 29.80
CA ALA A 342 43.90 20.07 28.37
C ALA A 342 45.35 19.66 28.00
N ASP A 343 45.49 19.21 26.76
CA ASP A 343 46.65 19.23 25.86
C ASP A 343 47.95 18.46 26.17
N LEU A 344 48.33 17.58 25.23
CA LEU A 344 49.58 17.64 24.41
C LEU A 344 49.92 16.28 23.78
N ASN A 345 49.97 16.19 22.44
CA ASN A 345 51.24 16.08 21.70
C ASN A 345 51.06 15.76 20.22
N LEU A 346 51.71 16.59 19.41
CA LEU A 346 52.06 16.42 18.00
C LEU A 346 53.36 15.61 17.84
N ALA A 347 53.45 14.89 16.71
CA ALA A 347 54.60 14.79 15.80
C ALA A 347 55.23 13.40 15.52
N ARG A 348 55.55 13.24 14.22
CA ARG A 348 56.42 12.27 13.49
C ARG A 348 55.75 10.93 13.11
N SER A 349 55.86 10.42 11.88
CA SER A 349 56.86 10.63 10.81
C SER A 349 56.33 10.28 9.40
N ASP A 350 56.74 11.07 8.41
CA ASP A 350 56.78 10.72 6.98
C ASP A 350 57.72 9.55 6.68
N GLY A 351 57.39 8.75 5.67
CA GLY A 351 58.34 7.90 4.95
C GLY A 351 57.69 6.71 4.24
N GLY A 352 57.42 6.81 2.93
CA GLY A 352 56.99 5.63 2.15
C GLY A 352 56.44 5.91 0.75
N LEU A 353 57.25 6.51 -0.10
CA LEU A 353 57.00 6.71 -1.54
C LEU A 353 57.10 5.37 -2.32
N GLN A 354 56.25 5.21 -3.35
CA GLN A 354 56.39 4.30 -4.51
C GLN A 354 56.07 2.79 -4.33
N ALA A 355 54.95 2.35 -4.92
CA ALA A 355 54.90 1.25 -5.92
C ALA A 355 53.45 0.77 -6.17
N ALA A 356 52.76 1.31 -7.19
CA ALA A 356 51.68 0.60 -7.91
C ALA A 356 51.17 1.42 -9.12
N ARG A 357 52.06 1.75 -10.05
CA ARG A 357 51.69 2.11 -11.44
C ARG A 357 52.51 1.24 -12.37
N ARG A 358 51.95 0.09 -12.78
CA ARG A 358 52.28 -0.66 -14.00
C ARG A 358 51.53 -2.00 -14.01
N ARG A 359 50.37 -2.03 -14.66
CA ARG A 359 49.89 -3.17 -15.46
C ARG A 359 48.76 -2.70 -16.38
N ALA A 360 49.16 -1.93 -17.38
CA ALA A 360 48.46 -1.83 -18.65
C ALA A 360 49.48 -2.24 -19.71
N ARG A 361 49.05 -3.07 -20.67
CA ARG A 361 49.80 -3.73 -21.76
C ARG A 361 50.42 -5.09 -21.42
N ARG A 362 49.65 -6.14 -21.64
CA ARG A 362 49.93 -7.16 -22.65
C ARG A 362 48.62 -7.66 -23.24
#